data_AF-A0A6M8HNW0-F1
#
_entry.id   AF-A0A6M8HNW0-F1
#
_cell.length_a   1.000
_cell.length_b   1.000
_cell.length_c   1.000
_cell.angle_alpha   90.00
_cell.angle_beta   90.00
_cell.angle_gamma   90.00
#
_symmetry.space_group_name_H-M   'P 1'
#
loop_
_entity.id
_entity.type
_entity.pdbx_description
1 polymer ?
#
loop_
_entity_poly.entity_id
_entity_poly.type
_entity_poly.pdbx_seq_one_letter_code
_entity_poly.pdbx_strand_id
1 'polypeptide(L)'
;MPVAADAVDDASPLSRRRLQADEFAALMAPLGPWPAAGAATPIAVAVSGGADSTSLALLVRDWTAVRGLRLLALVVDHGLRASSAQEAAETVARLQATNIPARLLRVDGLQPGPSVAVRARMARYEILSRACREAGAIDLLLGHHAGDQAETVLMRTRSASGPDGLAGMAALVETRDVRLVRPLLSVSRDRLRAVVEASGIGWVEDPSNHDPRAMRTRLRTELRQSDAGMAHRLLDGALEHGAGRMARQQDVASLLAIGGSLRPEGFALLPPGLLPAHAMVALIRTVGGAAYRPQSSPIDALLRRPHAMTLAGTRLMPAGRLGPGWLLLREAASIGPDRDAVDGAIWDGRYRLDVGRSAPVSLAGVVVSALGAGPVPLHIRSRLPAAVRATLPVIRCGARLLAVPHLSWSAGPEWAGVRFRFQPALPASEAAVFAPA
;
A
#
# COMPACT_ATOMS: atom_id res chain seq x y z
N MET A 1 3.42 -31.29 -23.10
CA MET A 1 4.79 -30.75 -23.19
C MET A 1 5.26 -30.53 -21.75
N PRO A 2 6.43 -31.04 -21.33
CA PRO A 2 6.92 -30.76 -19.98
C PRO A 2 7.12 -29.25 -19.83
N VAL A 3 6.47 -28.65 -18.84
CA VAL A 3 6.66 -27.25 -18.51
C VAL A 3 8.06 -27.11 -17.92
N ALA A 4 8.93 -26.36 -18.58
CA ALA A 4 10.31 -26.17 -18.12
C ALA A 4 10.34 -25.53 -16.72
N ALA A 5 11.24 -26.03 -15.87
CA ALA A 5 11.48 -25.60 -14.48
C ALA A 5 11.68 -24.08 -14.36
N ASP A 6 11.34 -23.49 -13.22
CA ASP A 6 11.56 -22.07 -12.95
C ASP A 6 13.01 -21.82 -12.53
N ALA A 7 13.49 -20.60 -12.75
CA ALA A 7 14.90 -20.24 -12.53
C ALA A 7 15.39 -20.33 -11.07
N VAL A 8 14.45 -20.41 -10.12
CA VAL A 8 14.72 -20.56 -8.69
C VAL A 8 14.78 -22.04 -8.28
N ASP A 9 14.42 -22.96 -9.17
CA ASP A 9 14.38 -24.37 -8.85
C ASP A 9 15.78 -24.99 -8.96
N ASP A 10 16.26 -25.58 -7.86
CA ASP A 10 17.40 -26.48 -7.88
C ASP A 10 16.96 -27.84 -8.47
N ALA A 11 17.88 -28.57 -9.10
CA ALA A 11 17.65 -29.93 -9.62
C ALA A 11 17.43 -30.97 -8.50
N SER A 12 17.52 -30.56 -7.24
CA SER A 12 17.29 -31.39 -6.05
C SER A 12 15.84 -31.91 -5.95
N PRO A 13 15.61 -33.19 -5.58
CA PRO A 13 14.26 -33.74 -5.34
C PRO A 13 13.42 -32.95 -4.34
N LEU A 14 14.06 -32.18 -3.45
CA LEU A 14 13.38 -31.34 -2.46
C LEU A 14 12.67 -30.13 -3.08
N SER A 15 13.11 -29.63 -4.25
CA SER A 15 12.49 -28.49 -4.94
C SER A 15 11.14 -28.83 -5.57
N ARG A 16 10.84 -30.13 -5.75
CA ARG A 16 9.58 -30.64 -6.32
C ARG A 16 8.61 -31.21 -5.29
N ARG A 17 9.02 -31.26 -4.02
CA ARG A 17 8.13 -31.74 -2.94
C ARG A 17 7.10 -30.67 -2.61
N ARG A 18 5.82 -31.07 -2.57
CA ARG A 18 4.72 -30.20 -2.10
C ARG A 18 5.07 -29.58 -0.74
N LEU A 19 4.72 -28.31 -0.57
CA LEU A 19 4.83 -27.62 0.70
C LEU A 19 3.92 -28.32 1.74
N GLN A 20 4.49 -28.71 2.88
CA GLN A 20 3.74 -29.36 3.95
C GLN A 20 3.07 -28.33 4.89
N ALA A 21 2.12 -28.79 5.70
CA ALA A 21 1.33 -27.94 6.58
C ALA A 21 2.16 -27.28 7.70
N ASP A 22 3.13 -28.00 8.26
CA ASP A 22 4.08 -27.52 9.26
C ASP A 22 5.03 -26.45 8.68
N GLU A 23 5.55 -26.68 7.47
CA GLU A 23 6.35 -25.69 6.75
C GLU A 23 5.55 -24.41 6.49
N PHE A 24 4.30 -24.54 6.02
CA PHE A 24 3.44 -23.39 5.80
C PHE A 24 3.11 -22.65 7.11
N ALA A 25 2.88 -23.38 8.20
CA ALA A 25 2.66 -22.79 9.51
C ALA A 25 3.89 -22.00 10.00
N ALA A 26 5.11 -22.49 9.73
CA ALA A 26 6.36 -21.78 10.04
C ALA A 26 6.50 -20.49 9.23
N LEU A 27 6.14 -20.50 7.94
CA LEU A 27 6.12 -19.29 7.09
C LEU A 27 5.10 -18.24 7.57
N MET A 28 3.97 -18.69 8.11
CA MET A 28 2.93 -17.81 8.65
C MET A 28 3.29 -17.25 10.03
N ALA A 29 4.03 -17.96 10.86
CA ALA A 29 4.31 -17.57 12.25
C ALA A 29 4.90 -16.15 12.41
N PRO A 30 5.96 -15.73 11.69
CA PRO A 30 6.56 -14.40 11.85
C PRO A 30 5.73 -13.26 11.22
N LEU A 31 4.70 -13.59 10.44
CA LEU A 31 3.84 -12.61 9.76
C LEU A 31 2.57 -12.26 10.57
N GLY A 32 2.46 -12.77 11.79
CA GLY A 32 1.40 -12.44 12.73
C GLY A 32 1.54 -11.04 13.36
N PRO A 33 0.81 -10.74 14.44
CA PRO A 33 -0.08 -11.65 15.18
C PRO A 33 -1.30 -12.08 14.34
N TRP A 34 -1.86 -13.25 14.65
CA TRP A 34 -3.06 -13.80 13.99
C TRP A 34 -4.26 -13.75 14.93
N PRO A 35 -5.52 -13.73 14.41
CA PRO A 35 -6.69 -13.80 15.26
C PRO A 35 -6.68 -15.04 16.17
N ALA A 36 -7.28 -14.92 17.35
CA ALA A 36 -7.47 -16.07 18.25
C ALA A 36 -8.49 -17.06 17.66
N ALA A 37 -8.40 -18.32 18.09
CA ALA A 37 -9.39 -19.34 17.71
C ALA A 37 -10.82 -18.87 18.03
N GLY A 38 -11.74 -19.09 17.09
CA GLY A 38 -13.14 -18.66 17.22
C GLY A 38 -13.39 -17.16 16.95
N ALA A 39 -12.36 -16.37 16.66
CA ALA A 39 -12.55 -14.97 16.26
C ALA A 39 -13.43 -14.85 15.01
N ALA A 40 -14.29 -13.83 14.99
CA ALA A 40 -15.18 -13.57 13.86
C ALA A 40 -14.45 -13.01 12.63
N THR A 41 -13.25 -12.43 12.82
CA THR A 41 -12.42 -11.83 11.78
C THR A 41 -11.85 -12.91 10.85
N PRO A 42 -12.21 -12.91 9.55
CA PRO A 42 -11.67 -13.88 8.62
C PRO A 42 -10.28 -13.47 8.11
N ILE A 43 -9.49 -14.48 7.74
CA ILE A 43 -8.29 -14.33 6.91
C ILE A 43 -8.74 -14.26 5.46
N ALA A 44 -8.46 -13.16 4.77
CA ALA A 44 -8.79 -13.02 3.36
C ALA A 44 -7.63 -13.53 2.48
N VAL A 45 -7.95 -14.18 1.36
CA VAL A 45 -6.97 -14.62 0.36
C VAL A 45 -7.39 -14.13 -1.01
N ALA A 46 -6.51 -13.42 -1.73
CA ALA A 46 -6.78 -13.05 -3.12
C ALA A 46 -6.45 -14.21 -4.06
N VAL A 47 -7.44 -14.69 -4.83
CA VAL A 47 -7.29 -15.82 -5.74
C VAL A 47 -7.55 -15.37 -7.17
N SER A 48 -6.54 -15.48 -8.05
CA SER A 48 -6.67 -15.13 -9.47
C SER A 48 -7.17 -16.30 -10.33
N GLY A 49 -7.19 -17.51 -9.77
CA GLY A 49 -7.52 -18.75 -10.47
C GLY A 49 -6.32 -19.50 -11.03
N GLY A 50 -5.13 -18.88 -11.04
CA GLY A 50 -3.87 -19.53 -11.38
C GLY A 50 -3.31 -20.41 -10.26
N ALA A 51 -2.45 -21.36 -10.61
CA ALA A 51 -1.88 -22.37 -9.71
C ALA A 51 -1.34 -21.80 -8.38
N ASP A 52 -0.55 -20.72 -8.44
CA ASP A 52 0.12 -20.18 -7.25
C ASP A 52 -0.89 -19.62 -6.22
N SER A 53 -1.93 -18.94 -6.71
CA SER A 53 -2.99 -18.38 -5.87
C SER A 53 -3.96 -19.44 -5.33
N THR A 54 -4.22 -20.49 -6.13
CA THR A 54 -5.02 -21.65 -5.71
C THR A 54 -4.28 -22.46 -4.65
N SER A 55 -2.97 -22.67 -4.83
CA SER A 55 -2.08 -23.31 -3.86
C SER A 55 -2.13 -22.59 -2.50
N LEU A 56 -1.99 -21.26 -2.51
CA LEU A 56 -2.13 -20.45 -1.30
C LEU A 56 -3.49 -20.64 -0.63
N ALA A 57 -4.59 -20.63 -1.39
CA ALA A 57 -5.92 -20.79 -0.83
C ALA A 57 -6.11 -22.13 -0.10
N LEU A 58 -5.54 -23.22 -0.66
CA LEU A 58 -5.57 -24.55 -0.04
C LEU A 58 -4.73 -24.62 1.22
N LEU A 59 -3.50 -24.09 1.18
CA LEU A 59 -2.61 -24.03 2.34
C LEU A 59 -3.25 -23.22 3.49
N VAL A 60 -3.89 -22.09 3.18
CA VAL A 60 -4.59 -21.26 4.17
C VAL A 60 -5.85 -21.95 4.69
N ARG A 61 -6.60 -22.68 3.86
CA ARG A 61 -7.74 -23.50 4.31
C ARG A 61 -7.30 -24.48 5.39
N ASP A 62 -6.25 -25.25 5.13
CA ASP A 62 -5.78 -26.27 6.07
C ASP A 62 -5.23 -25.61 7.35
N TRP A 63 -4.47 -24.53 7.21
CA TRP A 63 -3.92 -23.77 8.35
C TRP A 63 -5.02 -23.12 9.22
N THR A 64 -6.05 -22.54 8.60
CA THR A 64 -7.18 -21.94 9.34
C THR A 64 -8.05 -22.99 10.01
N ALA A 65 -8.27 -24.14 9.37
CA ALA A 65 -9.02 -25.25 9.95
C ALA A 65 -8.38 -25.77 11.24
N VAL A 66 -7.06 -26.00 11.24
CA VAL A 66 -6.30 -26.45 12.43
C VAL A 66 -6.37 -25.43 13.57
N ARG A 67 -6.47 -24.13 13.24
CA ARG A 67 -6.48 -23.03 14.24
C ARG A 67 -7.88 -22.56 14.64
N GLY A 68 -8.95 -23.13 14.06
CA GLY A 68 -10.32 -22.66 14.30
C GLY A 68 -10.54 -21.20 13.84
N LEU A 69 -9.92 -20.81 12.73
CA LEU A 69 -10.03 -19.47 12.14
C LEU A 69 -11.00 -19.49 10.94
N ARG A 70 -11.54 -18.32 10.62
CA ARG A 70 -12.38 -18.14 9.43
C ARG A 70 -11.53 -17.79 8.21
N LEU A 71 -11.93 -18.28 7.04
CA LEU A 71 -11.30 -18.01 5.75
C LEU A 71 -12.31 -17.37 4.79
N LEU A 72 -11.86 -16.39 4.01
CA LEU A 72 -12.60 -15.83 2.88
C LEU A 72 -11.68 -15.70 1.66
N ALA A 73 -11.96 -16.41 0.58
CA ALA A 73 -11.32 -16.16 -0.71
C ALA A 73 -12.02 -15.03 -1.47
N LEU A 74 -11.23 -14.15 -2.08
CA LEU A 74 -11.69 -13.04 -2.89
C LEU A 74 -11.17 -13.23 -4.33
N VAL A 75 -12.09 -13.34 -5.28
CA VAL A 75 -11.80 -13.49 -6.71
C VAL A 75 -12.21 -12.21 -7.42
N VAL A 76 -11.34 -11.66 -8.27
CA VAL A 76 -11.61 -10.40 -8.96
C VAL A 76 -11.76 -10.64 -10.46
N ASP A 77 -12.92 -10.28 -11.01
CA ASP A 77 -13.13 -10.08 -12.43
C ASP A 77 -12.67 -8.66 -12.82
N HIS A 78 -11.67 -8.58 -13.69
CA HIS A 78 -11.11 -7.32 -14.18
C HIS A 78 -11.85 -6.75 -15.40
N GLY A 79 -12.72 -7.54 -16.05
CA GLY A 79 -13.45 -7.11 -17.24
C GLY A 79 -12.58 -6.78 -18.46
N LEU A 80 -11.29 -7.13 -18.45
CA LEU A 80 -10.34 -6.77 -19.52
C LEU A 80 -10.45 -7.67 -20.76
N ARG A 81 -10.96 -8.89 -20.59
CA ARG A 81 -11.18 -9.86 -21.66
C ARG A 81 -12.58 -10.47 -21.56
N ALA A 82 -13.12 -10.92 -22.69
CA ALA A 82 -14.44 -11.53 -22.76
C ALA A 82 -14.58 -12.77 -21.85
N SER A 83 -13.52 -13.56 -21.68
CA SER A 83 -13.52 -14.75 -20.82
C SER A 83 -13.33 -14.47 -19.32
N SER A 84 -13.01 -13.22 -18.93
CA SER A 84 -12.61 -12.88 -17.55
C SER A 84 -13.72 -13.20 -16.54
N ALA A 85 -14.97 -12.88 -16.88
CA ALA A 85 -16.11 -13.14 -16.02
C ALA A 85 -16.35 -14.64 -15.81
N GLN A 86 -16.26 -15.43 -16.89
CA GLN A 86 -16.44 -16.88 -16.82
C GLN A 86 -15.34 -17.54 -15.99
N GLU A 87 -14.07 -17.23 -16.26
CA GLU A 87 -12.93 -17.81 -15.53
C GLU A 87 -12.95 -17.47 -14.03
N ALA A 88 -13.40 -16.25 -13.69
CA ALA A 88 -13.56 -15.82 -12.30
C ALA A 88 -14.70 -16.59 -11.62
N ALA A 89 -15.83 -16.79 -12.29
CA ALA A 89 -16.95 -17.60 -11.78
C ALA A 89 -16.56 -19.07 -11.59
N GLU A 90 -15.85 -19.67 -12.55
CA GLU A 90 -15.32 -21.03 -12.44
C GLU A 90 -14.32 -21.17 -11.28
N THR A 91 -13.49 -20.15 -11.05
CA THR A 91 -12.56 -20.13 -9.92
C THR A 91 -13.32 -20.13 -8.59
N VAL A 92 -14.37 -19.33 -8.46
CA VAL A 92 -15.25 -19.35 -7.27
C VAL A 92 -15.87 -20.73 -7.07
N ALA A 93 -16.39 -21.35 -8.13
CA ALA A 93 -16.98 -22.68 -8.05
C ALA A 93 -15.97 -23.75 -7.59
N ARG A 94 -14.74 -23.73 -8.12
CA ARG A 94 -13.64 -24.63 -7.69
C ARG A 94 -13.27 -24.45 -6.22
N LEU A 95 -13.19 -23.20 -5.74
CA LEU A 95 -12.91 -22.90 -4.34
C LEU A 95 -14.03 -23.40 -3.42
N GLN A 96 -15.29 -23.16 -3.79
CA GLN A 96 -16.44 -23.63 -3.01
C GLN A 96 -16.51 -25.17 -2.94
N ALA A 97 -16.24 -25.85 -4.06
CA ALA A 97 -16.15 -27.31 -4.10
C ALA A 97 -15.07 -27.91 -3.18
N THR A 98 -14.14 -27.07 -2.70
CA THR A 98 -13.01 -27.48 -1.85
C THR A 98 -13.13 -26.92 -0.43
N ASN A 99 -14.36 -26.54 -0.04
CA ASN A 99 -14.73 -25.99 1.25
C ASN A 99 -14.06 -24.64 1.57
N ILE A 100 -13.81 -23.82 0.55
CA ILE A 100 -13.28 -22.46 0.71
C ILE A 100 -14.41 -21.47 0.40
N PRO A 101 -14.93 -20.72 1.40
CA PRO A 101 -15.88 -19.64 1.15
C PRO A 101 -15.26 -18.61 0.22
N ALA A 102 -15.94 -18.29 -0.88
CA ALA A 102 -15.41 -17.42 -1.92
C ALA A 102 -16.41 -16.33 -2.32
N ARG A 103 -15.92 -15.12 -2.56
CA ARG A 103 -16.69 -13.97 -3.04
C ARG A 103 -16.12 -13.47 -4.38
N LEU A 104 -16.98 -13.35 -5.39
CA LEU A 104 -16.67 -12.72 -6.65
C LEU A 104 -16.79 -11.19 -6.53
N LEU A 105 -15.78 -10.47 -7.01
CA LEU A 105 -15.71 -9.02 -7.05
C LEU A 105 -15.56 -8.58 -8.50
N ARG A 106 -16.22 -7.50 -8.91
CA ARG A 106 -16.15 -6.97 -10.27
C ARG A 106 -15.60 -5.56 -10.27
N VAL A 107 -14.57 -5.32 -11.08
CA VAL A 107 -14.06 -3.97 -11.31
C VAL A 107 -14.85 -3.32 -12.44
N ASP A 108 -15.47 -2.18 -12.16
CA ASP A 108 -16.18 -1.39 -13.15
C ASP A 108 -15.30 -0.27 -13.71
N GLY A 109 -15.55 0.13 -14.97
CA GLY A 109 -14.97 1.35 -15.55
C GLY A 109 -13.49 1.29 -15.94
N LEU A 110 -12.88 0.11 -16.00
CA LEU A 110 -11.52 -0.06 -16.53
C LEU A 110 -11.50 0.14 -18.05
N GLN A 111 -11.10 1.33 -18.50
CA GLN A 111 -10.94 1.63 -19.92
C GLN A 111 -9.58 1.13 -20.45
N PRO A 112 -9.55 0.46 -21.63
CA PRO A 112 -8.31 0.12 -22.34
C PRO A 112 -7.45 1.36 -22.63
N GLY A 113 -6.14 1.15 -22.79
CA GLY A 113 -5.21 2.22 -23.21
C GLY A 113 -3.86 2.20 -22.49
N PRO A 114 -3.04 3.25 -22.65
CA PRO A 114 -1.74 3.35 -22.00
C PRO A 114 -1.85 3.17 -20.49
N SER A 115 -0.91 2.45 -19.88
CA SER A 115 -0.89 2.21 -18.43
C SER A 115 -2.12 1.46 -17.88
N VAL A 116 -2.92 0.79 -18.71
CA VAL A 116 -4.07 -0.01 -18.26
C VAL A 116 -3.66 -1.07 -17.24
N ALA A 117 -2.47 -1.68 -17.38
CA ALA A 117 -1.95 -2.64 -16.41
C ALA A 117 -1.74 -2.03 -15.02
N VAL A 118 -1.28 -0.76 -14.95
CA VAL A 118 -1.13 -0.03 -13.69
C VAL A 118 -2.49 0.30 -13.10
N ARG A 119 -3.43 0.82 -13.90
CA ARG A 119 -4.80 1.11 -13.45
C ARG A 119 -5.52 -0.14 -12.96
N ALA A 120 -5.42 -1.24 -13.70
CA ALA A 120 -6.02 -2.53 -13.33
C ALA A 120 -5.44 -3.05 -12.01
N ARG A 121 -4.12 -2.94 -11.82
CA ARG A 121 -3.48 -3.30 -10.54
C ARG A 121 -4.00 -2.45 -9.39
N MET A 122 -4.11 -1.13 -9.57
CA MET A 122 -4.63 -0.22 -8.54
C MET A 122 -6.09 -0.54 -8.19
N ALA A 123 -6.95 -0.65 -9.20
CA ALA A 123 -8.35 -0.99 -9.03
C ALA A 123 -8.55 -2.35 -8.35
N ARG A 124 -7.70 -3.34 -8.67
CA ARG A 124 -7.68 -4.64 -7.98
C ARG A 124 -7.42 -4.51 -6.48
N TYR A 125 -6.39 -3.77 -6.08
CA TYR A 125 -6.09 -3.61 -4.65
C TYR A 125 -7.18 -2.81 -3.93
N GLU A 126 -7.78 -1.82 -4.60
CA GLU A 126 -8.87 -1.04 -4.04
C GLU A 126 -10.11 -1.89 -3.77
N ILE A 127 -10.56 -2.69 -4.76
CA ILE A 127 -11.74 -3.54 -4.59
C ILE A 127 -11.51 -4.66 -3.58
N LEU A 128 -10.31 -5.25 -3.54
CA LEU A 128 -9.94 -6.23 -2.53
C LEU A 128 -9.96 -5.61 -1.13
N SER A 129 -9.35 -4.44 -0.95
CA SER A 129 -9.32 -3.74 0.34
C SER A 129 -10.74 -3.36 0.80
N ARG A 130 -11.60 -2.94 -0.14
CA ARG A 130 -13.02 -2.69 0.14
C ARG A 130 -13.74 -3.96 0.61
N ALA A 131 -13.57 -5.07 -0.09
CA ALA A 131 -14.19 -6.33 0.28
C ALA A 131 -13.72 -6.84 1.65
N CYS A 132 -12.43 -6.66 1.97
CA CYS A 132 -11.89 -6.96 3.30
C CYS A 132 -12.57 -6.13 4.39
N ARG A 133 -12.70 -4.80 4.20
CA ARG A 133 -13.41 -3.93 5.16
C ARG A 133 -14.85 -4.36 5.37
N GLU A 134 -15.57 -4.67 4.30
CA GLU A 134 -16.97 -5.13 4.37
C GLU A 134 -17.11 -6.45 5.13
N ALA A 135 -16.11 -7.35 5.00
CA ALA A 135 -16.08 -8.63 5.70
C ALA A 135 -15.46 -8.57 7.11
N GLY A 136 -14.94 -7.42 7.53
CA GLY A 136 -14.17 -7.29 8.78
C GLY A 136 -12.79 -7.98 8.74
N ALA A 137 -12.28 -8.32 7.56
CA ALA A 137 -10.95 -8.89 7.39
C ALA A 137 -9.88 -7.79 7.46
N ILE A 138 -8.86 -7.99 8.30
CA ILE A 138 -7.70 -7.10 8.37
C ILE A 138 -6.48 -7.67 7.63
N ASP A 139 -6.49 -8.97 7.30
CA ASP A 139 -5.40 -9.68 6.64
C ASP A 139 -5.81 -10.10 5.24
N LEU A 140 -5.03 -9.67 4.24
CA LEU A 140 -5.19 -10.06 2.85
C LEU A 140 -3.91 -10.75 2.35
N LEU A 141 -4.00 -12.05 2.17
CA LEU A 141 -2.90 -12.89 1.70
C LEU A 141 -2.85 -12.92 0.16
N LEU A 142 -1.63 -12.89 -0.38
CA LEU A 142 -1.34 -12.85 -1.82
C LEU A 142 -0.35 -13.96 -2.20
N GLY A 143 -0.63 -14.67 -3.30
CA GLY A 143 0.16 -15.80 -3.80
C GLY A 143 1.45 -15.41 -4.54
N HIS A 144 2.19 -14.41 -4.05
CA HIS A 144 3.50 -14.10 -4.62
C HIS A 144 4.57 -15.05 -4.08
N HIS A 145 5.44 -15.54 -4.96
CA HIS A 145 6.42 -16.58 -4.64
C HIS A 145 7.87 -16.15 -4.92
N ALA A 146 8.84 -17.04 -4.70
CA ALA A 146 10.27 -16.73 -4.84
C ALA A 146 10.65 -16.26 -6.26
N GLY A 147 10.04 -16.83 -7.29
CA GLY A 147 10.22 -16.39 -8.68
C GLY A 147 9.78 -14.93 -8.90
N ASP A 148 8.61 -14.54 -8.38
CA ASP A 148 8.13 -13.17 -8.46
C ASP A 148 9.07 -12.18 -7.74
N GLN A 149 9.70 -12.64 -6.65
CA GLN A 149 10.65 -11.85 -5.88
C GLN A 149 11.95 -11.66 -6.67
N ALA A 150 12.53 -12.73 -7.22
CA ALA A 150 13.71 -12.65 -8.07
C ALA A 150 13.49 -11.74 -9.29
N GLU A 151 12.35 -11.86 -9.97
CA GLU A 151 11.96 -10.94 -11.07
C GLU A 151 11.93 -9.48 -10.61
N THR A 152 11.34 -9.22 -9.44
CA THR A 152 11.18 -7.87 -8.91
C THR A 152 12.53 -7.25 -8.57
N VAL A 153 13.43 -8.03 -7.95
CA VAL A 153 14.79 -7.59 -7.60
C VAL A 153 15.59 -7.34 -8.88
N LEU A 154 15.60 -8.27 -9.84
CA LEU A 154 16.30 -8.11 -11.12
C LEU A 154 15.84 -6.85 -11.88
N MET A 155 14.53 -6.62 -11.95
CA MET A 155 13.96 -5.41 -12.54
C MET A 155 14.49 -4.14 -11.88
N ARG A 156 14.58 -4.12 -10.54
CA ARG A 156 15.04 -2.97 -9.76
C ARG A 156 16.55 -2.76 -9.85
N THR A 157 17.33 -3.84 -9.92
CA THR A 157 18.77 -3.82 -10.22
C THR A 157 19.01 -3.15 -11.57
N ARG A 158 18.27 -3.55 -12.61
CA ARG A 158 18.36 -2.94 -13.95
C ARG A 158 17.93 -1.47 -14.01
N SER A 159 17.06 -1.08 -13.09
CA SER A 159 16.62 0.32 -12.95
C SER A 159 17.57 1.16 -12.09
N ALA A 160 18.76 0.64 -11.75
CA ALA A 160 19.73 1.27 -10.85
C ALA A 160 19.11 1.74 -9.52
N SER A 161 18.19 0.93 -8.97
CA SER A 161 17.55 1.24 -7.70
C SER A 161 18.57 1.20 -6.56
N GLY A 162 18.45 2.14 -5.61
CA GLY A 162 19.24 2.10 -4.38
C GLY A 162 18.86 0.93 -3.46
N PRO A 163 19.55 0.78 -2.31
CA PRO A 163 19.39 -0.36 -1.40
C PRO A 163 17.94 -0.61 -0.94
N ASP A 164 17.16 0.45 -0.66
CA ASP A 164 15.74 0.33 -0.28
C ASP A 164 14.87 -0.30 -1.39
N GLY A 165 15.26 -0.10 -2.65
CA GLY A 165 14.63 -0.72 -3.81
C GLY A 165 15.05 -2.18 -3.97
N LEU A 166 16.32 -2.51 -3.72
CA LEU A 166 16.80 -3.88 -3.87
C LEU A 166 16.23 -4.86 -2.82
N ALA A 167 15.62 -4.36 -1.74
CA ALA A 167 14.87 -5.15 -0.75
C ALA A 167 13.67 -5.96 -1.31
N GLY A 168 13.33 -5.84 -2.60
CA GLY A 168 12.24 -6.61 -3.21
C GLY A 168 10.85 -6.28 -2.66
N MET A 169 9.94 -7.25 -2.68
CA MET A 169 8.63 -7.18 -2.03
C MET A 169 8.76 -7.52 -0.55
N ALA A 170 8.09 -6.77 0.31
CA ALA A 170 7.92 -7.16 1.71
C ALA A 170 6.95 -8.35 1.84
N ALA A 171 7.28 -9.27 2.74
CA ALA A 171 6.43 -10.37 3.18
C ALA A 171 5.17 -9.87 3.90
N LEU A 172 5.26 -8.76 4.63
CA LEU A 172 4.10 -8.07 5.22
C LEU A 172 4.20 -6.57 5.00
N VAL A 173 3.11 -5.93 4.59
CA VAL A 173 3.00 -4.46 4.53
C VAL A 173 1.68 -4.05 5.13
N GLU A 174 1.72 -3.21 6.16
CA GLU A 174 0.52 -2.57 6.68
C GLU A 174 0.10 -1.45 5.73
N THR A 175 -1.11 -1.58 5.20
CA THR A 175 -1.76 -0.49 4.47
C THR A 175 -2.79 0.17 5.37
N ARG A 176 -3.43 1.22 4.86
CA ARG A 176 -4.54 1.87 5.54
C ARG A 176 -5.66 0.90 5.95
N ASP A 177 -5.99 -0.04 5.08
CA ASP A 177 -7.21 -0.84 5.21
C ASP A 177 -6.94 -2.28 5.66
N VAL A 178 -5.80 -2.84 5.24
CA VAL A 178 -5.44 -4.23 5.47
C VAL A 178 -3.93 -4.39 5.61
N ARG A 179 -3.49 -5.46 6.26
CA ARG A 179 -2.14 -6.00 6.14
C ARG A 179 -2.08 -6.87 4.89
N LEU A 180 -1.20 -6.52 3.96
CA LEU A 180 -0.90 -7.34 2.79
C LEU A 180 0.17 -8.35 3.16
N VAL A 181 -0.17 -9.64 3.11
CA VAL A 181 0.70 -10.74 3.54
C VAL A 181 1.09 -11.60 2.34
N ARG A 182 2.37 -11.95 2.21
CA ARG A 182 2.94 -12.77 1.13
C ARG A 182 3.76 -13.91 1.75
N PRO A 183 3.13 -14.95 2.29
CA PRO A 183 3.84 -15.99 3.03
C PRO A 183 4.73 -16.87 2.17
N LEU A 184 4.57 -16.83 0.84
CA LEU A 184 5.24 -17.74 -0.10
C LEU A 184 6.48 -17.14 -0.76
N LEU A 185 6.96 -15.96 -0.36
CA LEU A 185 8.08 -15.26 -1.03
C LEU A 185 9.41 -16.03 -1.03
N SER A 186 9.58 -17.02 -0.17
CA SER A 186 10.73 -17.93 -0.13
C SER A 186 10.45 -19.31 -0.75
N VAL A 187 9.23 -19.54 -1.24
CA VAL A 187 8.78 -20.83 -1.77
C VAL A 187 8.89 -20.83 -3.29
N SER A 188 9.44 -21.90 -3.86
CA SER A 188 9.53 -22.04 -5.32
C SER A 188 8.19 -22.40 -5.94
N ARG A 189 8.06 -22.12 -7.24
CA ARG A 189 6.80 -22.33 -7.96
C ARG A 189 6.42 -23.81 -8.08
N ASP A 190 7.41 -24.67 -8.29
CA ASP A 190 7.20 -26.11 -8.44
C ASP A 190 6.61 -26.74 -7.18
N ARG A 191 7.06 -26.30 -6.00
CA ARG A 191 6.46 -26.73 -4.72
C ARG A 191 4.99 -26.34 -4.59
N LEU A 192 4.62 -25.15 -5.08
CA LEU A 192 3.23 -24.67 -5.06
C LEU A 192 2.35 -25.44 -6.04
N ARG A 193 2.87 -25.76 -7.22
CA ARG A 193 2.19 -26.60 -8.21
C ARG A 193 1.93 -28.01 -7.66
N ALA A 194 2.93 -28.62 -7.02
CA ALA A 194 2.79 -29.94 -6.40
C ALA A 194 1.68 -29.99 -5.34
N VAL A 195 1.37 -28.87 -4.66
CA VAL A 195 0.21 -28.77 -3.74
C VAL A 195 -1.11 -28.86 -4.52
N VAL A 196 -1.25 -28.10 -5.61
CA VAL A 196 -2.48 -28.08 -6.42
C VAL A 196 -2.68 -29.42 -7.12
N GLU A 197 -1.64 -29.99 -7.70
CA GLU A 197 -1.67 -31.32 -8.33
C GLU A 197 -2.10 -32.40 -7.33
N ALA A 198 -1.52 -32.41 -6.12
CA ALA A 198 -1.90 -33.36 -5.07
C ALA A 198 -3.35 -33.20 -4.58
N SER A 199 -3.94 -32.02 -4.75
CA SER A 199 -5.34 -31.76 -4.38
C SER A 199 -6.35 -32.16 -5.46
N GLY A 200 -5.88 -32.45 -6.69
CA GLY A 200 -6.74 -32.76 -7.84
C GLY A 200 -7.56 -31.57 -8.36
N ILE A 201 -7.25 -30.35 -7.93
CA ILE A 201 -7.99 -29.15 -8.32
C ILE A 201 -7.37 -28.55 -9.59
N GLY A 202 -8.20 -28.34 -10.62
CA GLY A 202 -7.76 -27.62 -11.82
C GLY A 202 -7.50 -26.14 -11.55
N TRP A 203 -6.69 -25.51 -12.40
CA TRP A 203 -6.46 -24.06 -12.37
C TRP A 203 -6.61 -23.46 -13.78
N VAL A 204 -6.74 -22.15 -13.84
CA VAL A 204 -6.75 -21.39 -15.10
C VAL A 204 -5.32 -21.03 -15.47
N GLU A 205 -4.92 -21.36 -16.68
CA GLU A 205 -3.69 -20.83 -17.28
C GLU A 205 -4.00 -19.54 -18.03
N ASP A 206 -3.55 -18.41 -17.49
CA ASP A 206 -3.70 -17.12 -18.17
C ASP A 206 -2.76 -17.04 -19.38
N PRO A 207 -3.28 -16.88 -20.62
CA PRO A 207 -2.45 -16.73 -21.82
C PRO A 207 -1.47 -15.56 -21.76
N SER A 208 -1.78 -14.50 -20.99
CA SER A 208 -0.91 -13.33 -20.84
C SER A 208 0.42 -13.66 -20.15
N ASN A 209 0.49 -14.77 -19.40
CA ASN A 209 1.71 -15.25 -18.76
C ASN A 209 2.83 -15.62 -19.76
N HIS A 210 2.45 -15.82 -21.03
CA HIS A 210 3.36 -16.19 -22.10
C HIS A 210 3.62 -15.05 -23.10
N ASP A 211 3.08 -13.84 -22.88
CA ASP A 211 3.30 -12.71 -23.80
C ASP A 211 4.75 -12.22 -23.73
N PRO A 212 5.56 -12.37 -24.79
CA PRO A 212 6.96 -11.93 -24.79
C PRO A 212 7.10 -10.39 -24.82
N ARG A 213 6.02 -9.64 -25.05
CA ARG A 213 6.01 -8.18 -24.96
C ARG A 213 5.97 -7.71 -23.51
N ALA A 214 5.47 -8.53 -22.59
CA ALA A 214 5.45 -8.20 -21.17
C ALA A 214 6.86 -8.27 -20.56
N MET A 215 7.26 -7.20 -19.88
CA MET A 215 8.56 -7.09 -19.22
C MET A 215 8.84 -8.28 -18.28
N ARG A 216 7.83 -8.71 -17.50
CA ARG A 216 7.98 -9.83 -16.56
C ARG A 216 8.26 -11.16 -17.24
N THR A 217 7.63 -11.43 -18.38
CA THR A 217 7.90 -12.63 -19.19
C THR A 217 9.35 -12.66 -19.66
N ARG A 218 9.89 -11.51 -20.10
CA ARG A 218 11.31 -11.42 -20.50
C ARG A 218 12.26 -11.69 -19.34
N LEU A 219 11.98 -11.12 -18.17
CA LEU A 219 12.79 -11.34 -16.96
C LEU A 219 12.75 -12.81 -16.51
N ARG A 220 11.58 -13.47 -16.60
CA ARG A 220 11.46 -14.92 -16.35
C ARG A 220 12.34 -15.75 -17.28
N THR A 221 12.27 -15.48 -18.58
CA THR A 221 13.09 -16.17 -19.58
C THR A 221 14.58 -15.97 -19.33
N GLU A 222 14.99 -14.75 -19.00
CA GLU A 222 16.37 -14.44 -18.67
C GLU A 222 16.86 -15.17 -17.43
N LEU A 223 16.08 -15.14 -16.34
CA LEU A 223 16.43 -15.87 -15.13
C LEU A 223 16.61 -17.37 -15.43
N ARG A 224 15.74 -17.95 -16.28
CA ARG A 224 15.84 -19.36 -16.69
C ARG A 224 17.09 -19.66 -17.54
N GLN A 225 17.57 -18.67 -18.29
CA GLN A 225 18.76 -18.78 -19.14
C GLN A 225 20.06 -18.43 -18.39
N SER A 226 19.95 -17.81 -17.21
CA SER A 226 21.09 -17.44 -16.37
C SER A 226 21.66 -18.64 -15.62
N ASP A 227 22.81 -18.46 -14.96
CA ASP A 227 23.37 -19.52 -14.12
C ASP A 227 22.40 -19.90 -12.98
N ALA A 228 22.43 -21.18 -12.57
CA ALA A 228 21.52 -21.73 -11.58
C ALA A 228 21.53 -21.00 -10.21
N GLY A 229 22.60 -20.23 -9.92
CA GLY A 229 22.74 -19.48 -8.69
C GLY A 229 22.18 -18.04 -8.76
N MET A 230 21.87 -17.51 -9.94
CA MET A 230 21.50 -16.09 -10.09
C MET A 230 20.24 -15.73 -9.31
N ALA A 231 19.19 -16.55 -9.42
CA ALA A 231 17.96 -16.34 -8.67
C ALA A 231 18.20 -16.38 -7.15
N HIS A 232 18.98 -17.35 -6.67
CA HIS A 232 19.33 -17.47 -5.25
C HIS A 232 20.09 -16.23 -4.76
N ARG A 233 21.10 -15.75 -5.49
CA ARG A 233 21.84 -14.52 -5.14
C ARG A 233 20.93 -13.28 -5.08
N LEU A 234 19.97 -13.17 -5.99
CA LEU A 234 18.99 -12.07 -5.96
C LEU A 234 18.09 -12.13 -4.73
N LEU A 235 17.69 -13.34 -4.30
CA LEU A 235 16.86 -13.54 -3.11
C LEU A 235 17.64 -13.25 -1.82
N ASP A 236 18.87 -13.75 -1.71
CA ASP A 236 19.76 -13.50 -0.56
C ASP A 236 20.04 -12.00 -0.41
N GLY A 237 20.40 -11.33 -1.51
CA GLY A 237 20.61 -9.88 -1.52
C GLY A 237 19.33 -9.10 -1.15
N ALA A 238 18.15 -9.58 -1.55
CA ALA A 238 16.88 -8.95 -1.17
C ALA A 238 16.61 -9.06 0.33
N LEU A 239 16.96 -10.18 0.96
CA LEU A 239 16.85 -10.36 2.42
C LEU A 239 17.80 -9.41 3.16
N GLU A 240 19.06 -9.32 2.73
CA GLU A 240 20.05 -8.41 3.33
C GLU A 240 19.61 -6.93 3.21
N HIS A 241 19.24 -6.51 2.00
CA HIS A 241 18.73 -5.16 1.77
C HIS A 241 17.42 -4.90 2.52
N GLY A 242 16.58 -5.93 2.65
CA GLY A 242 15.34 -5.92 3.42
C GLY A 242 15.57 -5.67 4.91
N ALA A 243 16.49 -6.42 5.53
CA ALA A 243 16.88 -6.23 6.92
C ALA A 243 17.44 -4.80 7.15
N GLY A 244 18.30 -4.32 6.25
CA GLY A 244 18.82 -2.95 6.31
C GLY A 244 17.72 -1.90 6.17
N ARG A 245 16.72 -2.12 5.31
CA ARG A 245 15.57 -1.21 5.16
C ARG A 245 14.71 -1.18 6.42
N MET A 246 14.43 -2.34 7.02
CA MET A 246 13.67 -2.43 8.28
C MET A 246 14.38 -1.71 9.41
N ALA A 247 15.71 -1.87 9.54
CA ALA A 247 16.50 -1.15 10.53
C ALA A 247 16.41 0.38 10.35
N ARG A 248 16.52 0.88 9.12
CA ARG A 248 16.33 2.31 8.81
C ARG A 248 14.91 2.81 9.13
N GLN A 249 13.88 2.00 8.86
CA GLN A 249 12.49 2.36 9.17
C GLN A 249 12.25 2.43 10.69
N GLN A 250 12.85 1.51 11.45
CA GLN A 250 12.78 1.52 12.91
C GLN A 250 13.51 2.73 13.51
N ASP A 251 14.66 3.11 12.95
CA ASP A 251 15.40 4.31 13.34
C ASP A 251 14.57 5.58 13.10
N VAL A 252 13.98 5.72 11.90
CA VAL A 252 13.04 6.81 11.58
C VAL A 252 11.89 6.86 12.60
N ALA A 253 11.23 5.73 12.86
CA ALA A 253 10.11 5.68 13.80
C ALA A 253 10.52 6.13 15.21
N SER A 254 11.71 5.70 15.68
CA SER A 254 12.25 6.06 16.99
C SER A 254 12.53 7.57 17.09
N LEU A 255 13.14 8.15 16.06
CA LEU A 255 13.42 9.59 16.01
C LEU A 255 12.16 10.43 15.93
N LEU A 256 11.16 9.99 15.16
CA LEU A 256 9.86 10.67 15.09
C LEU A 256 9.13 10.59 16.43
N ALA A 257 9.21 9.47 17.16
CA ALA A 257 8.60 9.36 18.48
C ALA A 257 9.23 10.31 19.52
N ILE A 258 10.53 10.60 19.40
CA ILE A 258 11.26 11.46 20.33
C ILE A 258 11.01 12.95 20.06
N GLY A 259 10.94 13.38 18.80
CA GLY A 259 10.92 14.81 18.45
C GLY A 259 9.95 15.25 17.36
N GLY A 260 9.26 14.33 16.68
CA GLY A 260 8.29 14.70 15.64
C GLY A 260 6.86 14.73 16.16
N SER A 261 6.16 15.86 16.03
CA SER A 261 4.71 15.90 16.24
C SER A 261 3.97 16.23 14.96
N LEU A 262 3.33 15.23 14.36
CA LEU A 262 2.48 15.41 13.18
C LEU A 262 1.06 15.79 13.59
N ARG A 263 0.53 16.85 12.97
CA ARG A 263 -0.75 17.45 13.33
C ARG A 263 -1.82 17.10 12.30
N PRO A 264 -3.09 16.92 12.72
CA PRO A 264 -4.19 16.60 11.79
C PRO A 264 -4.44 17.71 10.77
N GLU A 265 -3.97 18.93 11.01
CA GLU A 265 -3.98 20.04 10.06
C GLU A 265 -2.87 19.95 8.99
N GLY A 266 -2.16 18.82 8.91
CA GLY A 266 -1.20 18.49 7.85
C GLY A 266 0.13 19.23 7.92
N PHE A 267 0.62 19.51 9.13
CA PHE A 267 1.95 20.06 9.40
C PHE A 267 2.64 19.28 10.52
N ALA A 268 3.96 19.41 10.64
CA ALA A 268 4.75 18.83 11.71
C ALA A 268 5.42 19.91 12.58
N LEU A 269 5.47 19.69 13.89
CA LEU A 269 6.32 20.44 14.82
C LEU A 269 7.59 19.62 15.09
N LEU A 270 8.72 20.31 15.15
CA LEU A 270 10.05 19.74 15.25
C LEU A 270 10.87 20.48 16.32
N PRO A 271 11.81 19.79 17.00
CA PRO A 271 12.68 20.38 18.02
C PRO A 271 13.63 21.43 17.43
N PRO A 272 14.21 22.34 18.25
CA PRO A 272 15.20 23.32 17.80
C PRO A 272 16.39 22.73 17.05
N GLY A 273 16.94 21.62 17.57
CA GLY A 273 17.88 20.78 16.83
C GLY A 273 17.09 19.81 15.96
N LEU A 274 17.00 20.09 14.66
CA LEU A 274 16.23 19.28 13.70
C LEU A 274 16.61 17.80 13.77
N LEU A 275 15.66 16.95 13.39
CA LEU A 275 15.85 15.50 13.34
C LEU A 275 16.89 15.12 12.25
N PRO A 276 17.53 13.95 12.35
CA PRO A 276 18.43 13.44 11.31
C PRO A 276 17.81 13.40 9.90
N ALA A 277 18.66 13.42 8.88
CA ALA A 277 18.25 13.61 7.48
C ALA A 277 17.17 12.63 7.02
N HIS A 278 17.29 11.34 7.37
CA HIS A 278 16.32 10.33 6.94
C HIS A 278 14.92 10.53 7.57
N ALA A 279 14.85 11.01 8.82
CA ALA A 279 13.58 11.34 9.47
C ALA A 279 12.96 12.61 8.88
N MET A 280 13.80 13.61 8.57
CA MET A 280 13.37 14.81 7.84
C MET A 280 12.82 14.45 6.47
N VAL A 281 13.54 13.65 5.67
CA VAL A 281 13.09 13.17 4.35
C VAL A 281 11.71 12.52 4.44
N ALA A 282 11.48 11.69 5.46
CA ALA A 282 10.19 11.03 5.65
C ALA A 282 9.07 12.03 5.94
N LEU A 283 9.29 12.96 6.88
CA LEU A 283 8.33 14.02 7.20
C LEU A 283 8.03 14.93 6.01
N ILE A 284 9.04 15.28 5.22
CA ILE A 284 8.88 16.13 4.03
C ILE A 284 7.97 15.45 3.01
N ARG A 285 8.15 14.15 2.78
CA ARG A 285 7.27 13.38 1.87
C ARG A 285 5.84 13.29 2.40
N THR A 286 5.68 13.03 3.69
CA THR A 286 4.37 12.92 4.36
C THR A 286 3.63 14.26 4.38
N VAL A 287 4.28 15.35 4.79
CA VAL A 287 3.68 16.70 4.85
C VAL A 287 3.48 17.30 3.46
N GLY A 288 4.43 17.07 2.55
CA GLY A 288 4.41 17.55 1.18
C GLY A 288 3.52 16.73 0.25
N GLY A 289 3.02 15.56 0.64
CA GLY A 289 2.16 14.73 -0.21
C GLY A 289 2.85 14.24 -1.49
N ALA A 290 4.18 14.31 -1.56
CA ALA A 290 4.96 14.01 -2.75
C ALA A 290 5.39 12.53 -2.75
N ALA A 291 5.21 11.86 -3.88
CA ALA A 291 5.68 10.48 -4.06
C ALA A 291 7.22 10.38 -4.09
N TYR A 292 7.87 11.40 -4.66
CA TYR A 292 9.32 11.42 -4.91
C TYR A 292 10.13 11.74 -3.66
N ARG A 293 11.33 11.15 -3.55
CA ARG A 293 12.27 11.39 -2.45
C ARG A 293 13.00 12.72 -2.70
N PRO A 294 12.97 13.69 -1.78
CA PRO A 294 13.76 14.91 -1.93
C PRO A 294 15.25 14.60 -2.05
N GLN A 295 15.99 15.46 -2.76
CA GLN A 295 17.45 15.37 -2.81
C GLN A 295 18.04 15.55 -1.40
N SER A 296 19.11 14.82 -1.09
CA SER A 296 19.70 14.84 0.26
C SER A 296 20.53 16.11 0.53
N SER A 297 21.20 16.67 -0.47
CA SER A 297 22.15 17.77 -0.26
C SER A 297 21.55 19.05 0.35
N PRO A 298 20.32 19.52 0.00
CA PRO A 298 19.72 20.67 0.66
C PRO A 298 19.36 20.37 2.12
N ILE A 299 18.98 19.12 2.42
CA ILE A 299 18.62 18.68 3.77
C ILE A 299 19.87 18.66 4.65
N ASP A 300 20.98 18.11 4.17
CA ASP A 300 22.23 18.07 4.92
C ASP A 300 22.75 19.49 5.24
N ALA A 301 22.61 20.43 4.30
CA ALA A 301 22.94 21.83 4.52
C ALA A 301 22.04 22.47 5.58
N LEU A 302 20.73 22.19 5.52
CA LEU A 302 19.75 22.67 6.49
C LEU A 302 20.02 22.13 7.90
N LEU A 303 20.44 20.87 8.04
CA LEU A 303 20.76 20.28 9.35
C LEU A 303 21.99 20.91 10.00
N ARG A 304 22.99 21.31 9.21
CA ARG A 304 24.17 22.04 9.73
C ARG A 304 23.84 23.46 10.17
N ARG A 305 22.92 24.13 9.46
CA ARG A 305 22.50 25.50 9.78
C ARG A 305 20.99 25.68 9.57
N PRO A 306 20.17 25.34 10.58
CA PRO A 306 18.73 25.48 10.50
C PRO A 306 18.29 26.92 10.22
N HIS A 307 17.50 27.11 9.17
CA HIS A 307 16.89 28.40 8.80
C HIS A 307 15.58 28.16 8.06
N ALA A 308 14.74 29.19 7.97
CA ALA A 308 13.48 29.09 7.24
C ALA A 308 13.75 28.93 5.73
N MET A 309 13.13 27.93 5.11
CA MET A 309 13.29 27.68 3.68
C MET A 309 12.13 26.86 3.10
N THR A 310 11.99 26.90 1.79
CA THR A 310 11.16 25.95 1.04
C THR A 310 12.03 24.80 0.56
N LEU A 311 11.52 23.57 0.65
CA LEU A 311 12.16 22.39 0.10
C LEU A 311 11.10 21.34 -0.28
N ALA A 312 11.20 20.80 -1.50
CA ALA A 312 10.38 19.70 -2.01
C ALA A 312 8.86 19.81 -1.71
N GLY A 313 8.27 20.98 -1.99
CA GLY A 313 6.85 21.25 -1.79
C GLY A 313 6.41 21.40 -0.33
N THR A 314 7.37 21.59 0.57
CA THR A 314 7.18 21.95 1.98
C THR A 314 7.92 23.24 2.30
N ARG A 315 7.55 23.88 3.41
CA ARG A 315 8.22 25.03 3.97
C ARG A 315 8.56 24.76 5.42
N LEU A 316 9.80 25.02 5.80
CA LEU A 316 10.26 25.03 7.19
C LEU A 316 10.30 26.48 7.68
N MET A 317 9.82 26.73 8.88
CA MET A 317 9.89 28.05 9.53
C MET A 317 9.90 27.90 11.06
N PRO A 318 10.30 28.92 11.83
CA PRO A 318 10.18 28.89 13.29
C PRO A 318 8.73 28.62 13.73
N ALA A 319 8.55 27.79 14.75
CA ALA A 319 7.21 27.42 15.26
C ALA A 319 6.47 28.61 15.93
N GLY A 320 7.23 29.61 16.40
CA GLY A 320 6.70 30.85 16.97
C GLY A 320 5.77 30.56 18.16
N ARG A 321 4.50 30.97 18.05
CA ARG A 321 3.50 30.79 19.12
C ARG A 321 3.16 29.34 19.45
N LEU A 322 3.58 28.38 18.63
CA LEU A 322 3.36 26.96 18.87
C LEU A 322 4.46 26.32 19.75
N GLY A 323 5.52 27.06 20.07
CA GLY A 323 6.59 26.59 20.95
C GLY A 323 7.99 26.81 20.37
N PRO A 324 9.03 26.31 21.08
CA PRO A 324 10.39 26.34 20.58
C PRO A 324 10.54 25.41 19.36
N GLY A 325 11.50 25.71 18.50
CA GLY A 325 11.85 24.87 17.36
C GLY A 325 11.16 25.27 16.07
N TRP A 326 10.83 24.26 15.26
CA TRP A 326 10.46 24.45 13.86
C TRP A 326 9.09 23.88 13.54
N LEU A 327 8.49 24.46 12.51
CA LEU A 327 7.24 24.06 11.91
C LEU A 327 7.51 23.73 10.44
N LEU A 328 7.21 22.50 10.05
CA LEU A 328 7.26 22.00 8.68
C LEU A 328 5.83 21.88 8.15
N LEU A 329 5.50 22.64 7.11
CA LEU A 329 4.16 22.68 6.53
C LEU A 329 4.20 22.53 5.01
N ARG A 330 3.03 22.31 4.39
CA ARG A 330 2.88 22.35 2.94
C ARG A 330 3.22 23.73 2.39
N GLU A 331 3.95 23.77 1.27
CA GLU A 331 4.13 25.01 0.54
C GLU A 331 2.85 25.37 -0.23
N ALA A 332 2.37 26.61 -0.08
CA ALA A 332 1.14 27.07 -0.72
C ALA A 332 1.18 26.96 -2.26
N ALA A 333 2.32 27.26 -2.89
CA ALA A 333 2.51 27.15 -4.34
C ALA A 333 2.49 25.71 -4.85
N SER A 334 2.71 24.74 -3.97
CA SER A 334 2.73 23.32 -4.32
C SER A 334 1.38 22.62 -4.10
N ILE A 335 0.37 23.31 -3.56
CA ILE A 335 -0.96 22.74 -3.31
C ILE A 335 -1.63 22.38 -4.65
N GLY A 336 -2.21 21.19 -4.72
CA GLY A 336 -2.97 20.73 -5.89
C GLY A 336 -4.18 21.61 -6.23
N PRO A 337 -4.70 21.52 -7.46
CA PRO A 337 -5.85 22.31 -7.89
C PRO A 337 -7.11 21.95 -7.12
N ASP A 338 -8.12 22.81 -7.23
CA ASP A 338 -9.47 22.54 -6.76
C ASP A 338 -10.02 21.26 -7.38
N ARG A 339 -10.81 20.51 -6.61
CA ARG A 339 -11.42 19.26 -7.05
C ARG A 339 -12.87 19.21 -6.60
N ASP A 340 -13.71 18.55 -7.39
CA ASP A 340 -15.08 18.27 -6.97
C ASP A 340 -15.10 17.53 -5.64
N ALA A 341 -15.99 17.96 -4.75
CA ALA A 341 -16.19 17.30 -3.48
C ALA A 341 -16.87 15.96 -3.71
N VAL A 342 -16.13 14.88 -3.48
CA VAL A 342 -16.65 13.51 -3.56
C VAL A 342 -16.33 12.82 -2.25
N ASP A 343 -17.33 12.21 -1.61
CA ASP A 343 -17.14 11.51 -0.35
C ASP A 343 -16.08 10.40 -0.51
N GLY A 344 -15.10 10.40 0.40
CA GLY A 344 -13.96 9.49 0.36
C GLY A 344 -12.82 9.88 -0.59
N ALA A 345 -12.97 10.90 -1.43
CA ALA A 345 -11.90 11.35 -2.31
C ALA A 345 -10.74 11.99 -1.53
N ILE A 346 -9.53 11.88 -2.10
CA ILE A 346 -8.30 12.45 -1.53
C ILE A 346 -7.94 13.72 -2.30
N TRP A 347 -7.90 14.85 -1.59
CA TRP A 347 -7.44 16.14 -2.11
C TRP A 347 -5.98 16.41 -1.72
N ASP A 348 -5.23 17.04 -2.63
CA ASP A 348 -3.78 17.35 -2.51
C ASP A 348 -2.92 16.14 -2.11
N GLY A 349 -3.37 14.91 -2.38
CA GLY A 349 -2.69 13.66 -1.97
C GLY A 349 -2.62 13.44 -0.45
N ARG A 350 -3.32 14.27 0.33
CA ARG A 350 -3.11 14.40 1.78
C ARG A 350 -4.38 14.41 2.62
N TYR A 351 -5.53 14.80 2.07
CA TYR A 351 -6.74 14.93 2.87
C TYR A 351 -7.87 14.12 2.28
N ARG A 352 -8.37 13.14 3.04
CA ARG A 352 -9.60 12.44 2.67
C ARG A 352 -10.81 13.24 3.15
N LEU A 353 -11.72 13.55 2.23
CA LEU A 353 -13.03 14.10 2.54
C LEU A 353 -13.94 13.01 3.11
N ASP A 354 -14.67 13.35 4.18
CA ASP A 354 -15.64 12.48 4.83
C ASP A 354 -16.88 13.32 5.13
N VAL A 355 -17.95 13.12 4.36
CA VAL A 355 -19.15 13.97 4.40
C VAL A 355 -20.10 13.58 5.54
N GLY A 356 -19.86 12.42 6.19
CA GLY A 356 -20.68 11.92 7.27
C GLY A 356 -22.04 11.39 6.80
N ARG A 357 -22.62 10.44 7.55
CA ARG A 357 -23.89 9.79 7.17
C ARG A 357 -25.14 10.55 7.64
N SER A 358 -24.98 11.55 8.48
CA SER A 358 -26.09 12.13 9.26
C SER A 358 -26.88 13.23 8.55
N ALA A 359 -26.45 13.70 7.36
CA ALA A 359 -27.24 14.59 6.52
C ALA A 359 -26.82 14.43 5.05
N PRO A 360 -27.73 14.21 4.09
CA PRO A 360 -27.39 14.19 2.67
C PRO A 360 -27.12 15.61 2.20
N VAL A 361 -25.88 16.05 2.31
CA VAL A 361 -25.44 17.32 1.71
C VAL A 361 -25.24 17.08 0.22
N SER A 362 -25.89 17.88 -0.62
CA SER A 362 -25.62 17.85 -2.05
C SER A 362 -24.22 18.38 -2.32
N LEU A 363 -23.39 17.59 -2.98
CA LEU A 363 -22.05 17.96 -3.41
C LEU A 363 -22.00 18.49 -4.85
N ALA A 364 -23.15 18.60 -5.52
CA ALA A 364 -23.21 19.12 -6.89
C ALA A 364 -22.73 20.59 -6.93
N GLY A 365 -21.70 20.87 -7.74
CA GLY A 365 -21.10 22.21 -7.84
C GLY A 365 -20.25 22.62 -6.63
N VAL A 366 -19.99 21.68 -5.71
CA VAL A 366 -19.18 21.91 -4.51
C VAL A 366 -17.77 21.38 -4.74
N VAL A 367 -16.78 22.18 -4.37
CA VAL A 367 -15.37 21.86 -4.55
C VAL A 367 -14.63 21.86 -3.22
N VAL A 368 -13.58 21.03 -3.17
CA VAL A 368 -12.52 21.09 -2.17
C VAL A 368 -11.39 21.97 -2.73
N SER A 369 -11.01 22.99 -1.97
CA SER A 369 -9.94 23.91 -2.31
C SER A 369 -9.03 24.17 -1.11
N ALA A 370 -7.93 24.89 -1.32
CA ALA A 370 -7.19 25.50 -0.21
C ALA A 370 -7.98 26.67 0.38
N LEU A 371 -7.81 26.94 1.68
CA LEU A 371 -8.32 28.17 2.30
C LEU A 371 -7.65 29.41 1.67
N GLY A 372 -6.34 29.32 1.42
CA GLY A 372 -5.52 30.39 0.87
C GLY A 372 -5.30 31.57 1.84
N ALA A 373 -4.74 32.66 1.33
CA ALA A 373 -4.53 33.90 2.09
C ALA A 373 -5.79 34.79 2.19
N GLY A 374 -6.94 34.30 1.70
CA GLY A 374 -8.19 35.06 1.67
C GLY A 374 -8.80 35.30 3.07
N PRO A 375 -9.80 36.18 3.16
CA PRO A 375 -10.45 36.51 4.42
C PRO A 375 -11.12 35.26 5.00
N VAL A 376 -10.77 34.96 6.25
CA VAL A 376 -11.43 33.96 7.07
C VAL A 376 -12.50 34.68 7.88
N PRO A 377 -13.75 34.17 7.98
CA PRO A 377 -14.78 34.80 8.79
C PRO A 377 -14.27 35.24 10.17
N LEU A 378 -14.52 36.51 10.53
CA LEU A 378 -13.93 37.19 11.71
C LEU A 378 -14.14 36.45 13.04
N HIS A 379 -15.17 35.61 13.14
CA HIS A 379 -15.51 34.84 14.33
C HIS A 379 -14.74 33.52 14.46
N ILE A 380 -13.92 33.14 13.47
CA ILE A 380 -13.08 31.95 13.56
C ILE A 380 -11.86 32.25 14.43
N ARG A 381 -11.93 31.86 15.70
CA ARG A 381 -10.79 31.93 16.62
C ARG A 381 -9.86 30.75 16.37
N SER A 382 -8.66 31.02 15.86
CA SER A 382 -7.65 29.98 15.60
C SER A 382 -6.27 30.31 16.18
N ARG A 383 -5.71 29.34 16.92
CA ARG A 383 -4.32 29.35 17.38
C ARG A 383 -3.32 28.87 16.30
N LEU A 384 -3.78 28.46 15.12
CA LEU A 384 -2.91 28.03 14.03
C LEU A 384 -2.27 29.24 13.33
N PRO A 385 -0.95 29.24 13.05
CA PRO A 385 -0.29 30.29 12.27
C PRO A 385 -0.99 30.55 10.92
N ALA A 386 -0.93 31.78 10.41
CA ALA A 386 -1.57 32.13 9.14
C ALA A 386 -1.07 31.26 7.98
N ALA A 387 0.23 30.93 7.98
CA ALA A 387 0.84 30.03 7.00
C ALA A 387 0.20 28.63 7.00
N VAL A 388 -0.11 28.06 8.18
CA VAL A 388 -0.81 26.76 8.28
C VAL A 388 -2.24 26.89 7.77
N ARG A 389 -2.97 27.93 8.21
CA ARG A 389 -4.37 28.13 7.80
C ARG A 389 -4.52 28.19 6.29
N ALA A 390 -3.60 28.88 5.60
CA ALA A 390 -3.64 28.99 4.15
C ALA A 390 -3.58 27.63 3.43
N THR A 391 -3.04 26.59 4.06
CA THR A 391 -2.90 25.24 3.50
C THR A 391 -4.05 24.28 3.86
N LEU A 392 -4.99 24.73 4.70
CA LEU A 392 -6.09 23.87 5.14
C LEU A 392 -7.06 23.59 3.98
N PRO A 393 -7.57 22.36 3.85
CA PRO A 393 -8.65 22.06 2.95
C PRO A 393 -9.94 22.71 3.43
N VAL A 394 -10.72 23.24 2.49
CA VAL A 394 -12.02 23.86 2.73
C VAL A 394 -13.04 23.39 1.71
N ILE A 395 -14.31 23.60 2.02
CA ILE A 395 -15.41 23.38 1.08
C ILE A 395 -15.92 24.71 0.56
N ARG A 396 -16.11 24.80 -0.76
CA ARG A 396 -16.64 25.99 -1.45
C ARG A 396 -17.71 25.64 -2.48
N CYS A 397 -18.57 26.61 -2.75
CA CYS A 397 -19.44 26.65 -3.93
C CYS A 397 -19.21 28.00 -4.61
N GLY A 398 -18.53 28.00 -5.75
CA GLY A 398 -17.97 29.22 -6.34
C GLY A 398 -17.07 29.97 -5.35
N ALA A 399 -17.30 31.27 -5.15
CA ALA A 399 -16.53 32.07 -4.19
C ALA A 399 -16.94 31.86 -2.73
N ARG A 400 -18.12 31.26 -2.46
CA ARG A 400 -18.67 31.13 -1.12
C ARG A 400 -17.97 30.01 -0.36
N LEU A 401 -17.46 30.32 0.84
CA LEU A 401 -16.93 29.35 1.78
C LEU A 401 -18.08 28.66 2.53
N LEU A 402 -18.10 27.34 2.52
CA LEU A 402 -19.16 26.51 3.13
C LEU A 402 -18.69 25.84 4.42
N ALA A 403 -17.43 25.38 4.47
CA ALA A 403 -16.85 24.78 5.68
C ALA A 403 -15.34 24.93 5.74
N VAL A 404 -14.83 25.06 6.97
CA VAL A 404 -13.42 24.91 7.33
C VAL A 404 -13.33 23.92 8.50
N PRO A 405 -13.42 22.61 8.24
CA PRO A 405 -13.57 21.61 9.30
C PRO A 405 -12.47 21.64 10.38
N HIS A 406 -11.21 21.84 9.98
CA HIS A 406 -10.08 21.95 10.91
C HIS A 406 -10.14 23.18 11.83
N LEU A 407 -10.96 24.17 11.51
CA LEU A 407 -11.23 25.34 12.36
C LEU A 407 -12.60 25.26 13.03
N SER A 408 -13.28 24.11 12.98
CA SER A 408 -14.61 23.89 13.53
C SER A 408 -15.64 24.92 13.05
N TRP A 409 -15.55 25.32 11.79
CA TRP A 409 -16.43 26.32 11.20
C TRP A 409 -17.23 25.77 10.02
N SER A 410 -18.50 26.14 9.95
CA SER A 410 -19.41 25.87 8.85
C SER A 410 -20.37 27.03 8.63
N ALA A 411 -20.85 27.21 7.39
CA ALA A 411 -21.84 28.22 7.03
C ALA A 411 -23.27 27.84 7.43
N GLY A 412 -23.52 26.56 7.71
CA GLY A 412 -24.82 26.00 8.06
C GLY A 412 -24.69 24.62 8.72
N PRO A 413 -25.70 24.17 9.48
CA PRO A 413 -25.67 22.90 10.23
C PRO A 413 -25.49 21.68 9.33
N GLU A 414 -25.91 21.76 8.06
CA GLU A 414 -25.73 20.70 7.08
C GLU A 414 -24.24 20.38 6.83
N TRP A 415 -23.35 21.36 6.96
CA TRP A 415 -21.91 21.18 6.78
C TRP A 415 -21.17 20.77 8.05
N ALA A 416 -21.83 20.72 9.21
CA ALA A 416 -21.19 20.46 10.50
C ALA A 416 -20.62 19.03 10.62
N GLY A 417 -21.18 18.07 9.86
CA GLY A 417 -20.72 16.67 9.84
C GLY A 417 -19.48 16.42 8.98
N VAL A 418 -19.16 17.36 8.09
CA VAL A 418 -18.07 17.25 7.13
C VAL A 418 -16.72 17.31 7.83
N ARG A 419 -15.85 16.37 7.51
CA ARG A 419 -14.49 16.28 8.04
C ARG A 419 -13.48 16.08 6.93
N PHE A 420 -12.28 16.60 7.17
CA PHE A 420 -11.09 16.20 6.46
C PHE A 420 -10.20 15.40 7.40
N ARG A 421 -9.72 14.25 6.96
CA ARG A 421 -8.72 13.46 7.69
C ARG A 421 -7.39 13.62 6.98
N PHE A 422 -6.37 14.09 7.70
CA PHE A 422 -5.02 14.09 7.19
C PHE A 422 -4.54 12.65 7.05
N GLN A 423 -4.36 12.27 5.79
CA GLN A 423 -4.10 10.93 5.33
C GLN A 423 -3.21 10.97 4.08
N PRO A 424 -1.93 11.29 4.24
CA PRO A 424 -0.97 11.30 3.14
C PRO A 424 -0.79 9.91 2.54
N ALA A 425 -0.52 9.86 1.24
CA ALA A 425 -0.29 8.60 0.52
C ALA A 425 0.91 7.79 1.06
N LEU A 426 1.87 8.47 1.68
CA LEU A 426 3.08 7.88 2.25
C LEU A 426 3.17 8.22 3.74
N PRO A 427 3.13 7.21 4.63
CA PRO A 427 3.32 7.46 6.06
C PRO A 427 4.77 7.86 6.34
N ALA A 428 4.99 8.54 7.46
CA ALA A 428 6.33 8.98 7.86
C ALA A 428 7.23 7.81 8.31
N SER A 429 6.64 6.69 8.70
CA SER A 429 7.32 5.40 8.78
C SER A 429 6.36 4.31 8.28
N GLU A 430 6.90 3.35 7.53
CA GLU A 430 6.14 2.21 7.03
C GLU A 430 6.29 1.04 8.02
N ALA A 431 5.21 0.35 8.33
CA ALA A 431 5.25 -0.94 9.00
C ALA A 431 5.29 -2.05 7.94
N ALA A 432 6.48 -2.58 7.69
CA ALA A 432 6.69 -3.63 6.70
C ALA A 432 7.78 -4.62 7.13
N VAL A 433 7.60 -5.89 6.78
CA VAL A 433 8.54 -6.99 7.03
C VAL A 433 9.10 -7.46 5.69
N PHE A 434 10.40 -7.24 5.47
CA PHE A 434 11.11 -7.66 4.25
C PHE A 434 11.92 -8.94 4.46
N ALA A 435 12.52 -9.09 5.64
CA ALA A 435 13.24 -10.27 6.06
C ALA A 435 12.57 -10.78 7.35
N PRO A 436 11.57 -11.68 7.24
CA PRO A 436 10.99 -12.31 8.42
C PRO A 436 12.08 -13.10 9.16
N ALA A 437 12.17 -12.89 10.48
CA ALA A 437 13.15 -13.51 11.35
C ALA A 437 12.86 -14.99 11.61
#